data_AF-F5RM25-F1
#
_entry.id   AF-F5RM25-F1
#
_cell.length_a   1.000
_cell.length_b   1.000
_cell.length_c   1.000
_cell.angle_alpha   90.00
_cell.angle_beta   90.00
_cell.angle_gamma   90.00
#
_symmetry.space_group_name_H-M   'P 1'
#
loop_
_entity.id
_entity.type
_entity.pdbx_description
1 polymer ?
#
loop_
_entity_poly.entity_id
_entity_poly.type
_entity_poly.pdbx_seq_one_letter_code
_entity_poly.pdbx_strand_id
1 'polypeptide(L)'
;MKNAMQLKSAISKIAKEKHIPAQLVMQNYMLERLLERISRSKYQGNFILKGHEIDRDILRKALSETAKKRHSDDLIPQYRSIVEQVVKSTAMLQHWKTYQRDYEYARGVEFSSACETIINIMDSIR
;
A
#
# COMPACT_ATOMS: atom_id res chain seq x y z
N MET A 1 5.99 -26.08 18.91
CA MET A 1 7.15 -25.17 18.84
C MET A 1 8.03 -25.44 20.04
N LYS A 2 9.29 -25.79 19.82
CA LYS A 2 10.29 -25.92 20.89
C LYS A 2 10.73 -24.49 21.27
N ASN A 3 10.56 -24.16 22.55
CA ASN A 3 10.87 -22.94 23.35
C ASN A 3 11.00 -21.54 22.69
N ALA A 4 10.65 -20.49 23.46
CA ALA A 4 10.74 -19.08 23.04
C ALA A 4 12.18 -18.62 22.69
N MET A 5 13.19 -19.28 23.27
CA MET A 5 14.59 -18.95 23.06
C MET A 5 15.08 -19.36 21.66
N GLN A 6 14.61 -20.49 21.14
CA GLN A 6 14.92 -20.95 19.78
C GLN A 6 14.27 -20.05 18.73
N LEU A 7 13.04 -19.60 18.96
CA LEU A 7 12.41 -18.60 18.08
C LEU A 7 13.21 -17.30 18.06
N LYS A 8 13.63 -16.79 19.22
CA LYS A 8 14.44 -15.58 19.32
C LYS A 8 15.78 -15.73 18.59
N SER A 9 16.44 -16.88 18.76
CA SER A 9 17.71 -17.20 18.09
C SER A 9 17.55 -17.25 16.56
N ALA A 10 16.49 -17.89 16.06
CA ALA A 10 16.18 -17.93 14.63
C ALA A 10 15.91 -16.54 14.05
N ILE A 11 15.13 -15.71 14.76
CA ILE A 11 14.85 -14.33 14.37
C ILE A 11 16.14 -13.51 14.29
N SER A 12 17.02 -13.62 15.29
CA SER A 12 18.31 -12.92 15.29
C SER A 12 19.24 -13.38 14.17
N LYS A 13 19.21 -14.66 13.79
CA LYS A 13 19.98 -15.18 12.66
C LYS A 13 19.48 -14.60 11.34
N ILE A 14 18.17 -14.67 11.07
CA ILE A 14 17.55 -14.15 9.84
C ILE A 14 17.76 -12.65 9.71
N ALA A 15 17.65 -11.89 10.81
CA ALA A 15 17.90 -10.46 10.83
C ALA A 15 19.31 -10.09 10.37
N LYS A 16 20.33 -10.85 10.81
CA LYS A 16 21.72 -10.66 10.40
C LYS A 16 21.93 -11.00 8.93
N GLU A 17 21.40 -12.13 8.47
CA GLU A 17 21.55 -12.60 7.09
C GLU A 17 20.89 -11.66 6.07
N LYS A 18 19.73 -11.10 6.42
CA LYS A 18 18.96 -10.22 5.53
C LYS A 18 19.24 -8.73 5.75
N HIS A 19 20.17 -8.37 6.64
CA HIS A 19 20.49 -6.98 7.00
C HIS A 19 19.26 -6.13 7.37
N ILE A 20 18.30 -6.71 8.09
CA ILE A 20 17.07 -6.04 8.53
C ILE A 20 16.92 -6.09 10.06
N PRO A 21 16.23 -5.12 10.69
CA PRO A 21 16.02 -5.13 12.14
C PRO A 21 15.30 -6.39 12.63
N ALA A 22 15.80 -7.01 13.70
CA ALA A 22 15.20 -8.21 14.28
C ALA A 22 13.73 -8.02 14.72
N GLN A 23 13.37 -6.79 15.09
CA GLN A 23 12.00 -6.42 15.41
C GLN A 23 11.07 -6.57 14.20
N LEU A 24 11.53 -6.19 13.00
CA LEU A 24 10.75 -6.33 11.76
C LEU A 24 10.54 -7.80 11.39
N VAL A 25 11.58 -8.63 11.57
CA VAL A 25 11.49 -10.09 11.35
C VAL A 25 10.48 -10.72 12.30
N MET A 26 10.51 -10.35 13.59
CA MET A 26 9.52 -10.80 14.58
C MET A 26 8.10 -10.36 14.20
N GLN A 27 7.93 -9.09 13.82
CA GLN A 27 6.63 -8.55 13.41
C GLN A 27 6.07 -9.29 12.19
N ASN A 28 6.88 -9.48 11.14
CA ASN A 28 6.46 -10.21 9.94
C ASN A 28 6.10 -11.66 10.26
N TYR A 29 6.92 -12.36 11.04
CA TYR A 29 6.60 -13.73 11.48
C TYR A 29 5.27 -13.78 12.24
N MET A 30 5.04 -12.86 13.18
CA MET A 30 3.79 -12.83 13.95
C MET A 30 2.58 -12.53 13.06
N LEU A 31 2.72 -11.64 12.08
CA LEU A 31 1.70 -11.35 11.09
C LEU A 31 1.40 -12.57 10.22
N GLU A 32 2.41 -13.25 9.68
CA GLU A 32 2.23 -14.49 8.90
C GLU A 32 1.50 -15.56 9.72
N ARG A 33 1.90 -15.77 10.98
CA ARG A 33 1.23 -16.73 11.88
C ARG A 33 -0.20 -16.34 12.20
N LEU A 34 -0.50 -15.05 12.31
CA LEU A 34 -1.86 -14.55 12.48
C LEU A 34 -2.69 -14.81 11.23
N LEU A 35 -2.16 -14.50 10.04
CA LEU A 35 -2.84 -14.71 8.76
C LEU A 35 -3.14 -16.19 8.52
N GLU A 36 -2.19 -17.08 8.79
CA GLU A 36 -2.39 -18.53 8.69
C GLU A 36 -3.51 -19.01 9.62
N ARG A 37 -3.58 -18.47 10.85
CA ARG A 37 -4.65 -18.79 11.80
C ARG A 37 -6.01 -18.27 11.33
N ILE A 38 -6.08 -17.03 10.83
CA ILE A 38 -7.32 -16.45 10.30
C ILE A 38 -7.80 -17.27 9.10
N SER A 39 -6.89 -17.62 8.18
CA SER A 39 -7.17 -18.41 6.99
C SER A 39 -7.70 -19.81 7.30
N ARG A 40 -7.37 -20.40 8.46
CA ARG A 40 -7.90 -21.70 8.91
C ARG A 40 -9.06 -21.58 9.90
N SER A 41 -9.50 -20.35 10.19
CA SER A 41 -10.57 -20.11 11.17
C SER A 41 -11.93 -20.04 10.50
N LYS A 42 -12.99 -20.18 11.30
CA LYS A 42 -14.37 -19.90 10.88
C LYS A 42 -14.59 -18.46 10.37
N TYR A 43 -13.65 -17.55 10.59
CA TYR A 43 -13.70 -16.15 10.16
C TYR A 43 -12.96 -15.87 8.85
N GLN A 44 -12.45 -16.89 8.15
CA GLN A 44 -11.65 -16.72 6.93
C GLN A 44 -12.35 -15.82 5.87
N GLY A 45 -13.68 -15.92 5.73
CA GLY A 45 -14.46 -15.13 4.77
C GLY A 45 -14.68 -13.67 5.17
N ASN A 46 -14.38 -13.31 6.42
CA ASN A 46 -14.54 -11.95 6.92
C ASN A 46 -13.27 -11.11 6.73
N PHE A 47 -12.18 -11.73 6.27
CA PHE A 47 -10.90 -11.08 6.12
C PHE A 47 -10.46 -11.07 4.66
N ILE A 48 -10.56 -9.90 4.03
CA ILE A 48 -10.04 -9.67 2.68
C ILE A 48 -8.62 -9.14 2.83
N LEU A 49 -7.63 -9.98 2.52
CA LEU A 49 -6.28 -9.52 2.23
C LEU A 49 -6.33 -8.75 0.91
N LYS A 50 -6.42 -7.42 0.99
CA LYS A 50 -6.39 -6.53 -0.19
C LYS A 50 -5.01 -6.59 -0.83
N GLY A 51 -4.76 -7.61 -1.63
CA GLY A 51 -3.49 -7.83 -2.32
C GLY A 51 -3.64 -8.06 -3.81
N HIS A 52 -4.71 -8.71 -4.28
CA HIS A 52 -4.69 -9.26 -5.64
C HIS A 52 -5.74 -8.77 -6.63
N GLU A 53 -6.77 -8.02 -6.24
CA GLU A 53 -7.69 -7.45 -7.24
C GLU A 53 -8.55 -6.32 -6.68
N ILE A 54 -8.62 -5.22 -7.41
CA ILE A 54 -9.55 -4.12 -7.15
C ILE A 54 -10.69 -4.28 -8.13
N ASP A 55 -11.89 -4.53 -7.61
CA ASP A 55 -13.12 -4.46 -8.40
C ASP A 55 -13.31 -3.02 -8.91
N ARG A 56 -13.28 -2.87 -10.24
CA ARG A 56 -13.29 -1.57 -10.91
C ARG A 56 -14.64 -0.86 -10.74
N ASP A 57 -15.74 -1.59 -10.71
CA ASP A 57 -17.07 -1.02 -10.51
C ASP A 57 -17.26 -0.52 -9.08
N ILE A 58 -16.80 -1.30 -8.10
CA ILE A 58 -16.81 -0.88 -6.70
C ILE A 58 -15.92 0.35 -6.52
N LEU A 59 -14.72 0.38 -7.12
CA LEU A 59 -13.82 1.52 -7.04
C LEU A 59 -14.42 2.78 -7.68
N ARG A 60 -14.98 2.66 -8.90
CA ARG A 60 -15.67 3.76 -9.60
C ARG A 60 -16.79 4.34 -8.76
N LYS A 61 -17.65 3.48 -8.20
CA LYS A 61 -18.77 3.88 -7.35
C LYS A 61 -18.27 4.57 -6.08
N ALA A 62 -17.30 3.99 -5.38
CA ALA A 62 -16.74 4.55 -4.15
C ALA A 62 -16.10 5.93 -4.38
N LEU A 63 -15.37 6.10 -5.50
CA LEU A 63 -14.78 7.38 -5.89
C LEU A 63 -15.87 8.43 -6.15
N SER A 64 -16.88 8.09 -6.96
CA SER A 64 -17.98 9.01 -7.30
C SER A 64 -18.73 9.47 -6.05
N GLU A 65 -19.11 8.54 -5.16
CA GLU A 65 -19.82 8.88 -3.93
C GLU A 65 -18.96 9.72 -2.97
N THR A 66 -17.66 9.44 -2.88
CA THR A 66 -16.74 10.25 -2.06
C THR A 66 -16.59 11.67 -2.62
N ALA A 67 -16.50 11.83 -3.94
CA ALA A 67 -16.39 13.14 -4.58
C ALA A 67 -17.67 13.96 -4.42
N LYS A 68 -18.85 13.35 -4.63
CA LYS A 68 -20.15 14.00 -4.37
C LYS A 68 -20.27 14.47 -2.92
N LYS A 69 -19.88 13.62 -1.96
CA LYS A 69 -19.88 13.97 -0.53
C LYS A 69 -18.98 15.17 -0.21
N ARG A 70 -17.92 15.38 -1.00
CA ARG A 70 -16.98 16.50 -0.87
C ARG A 70 -17.29 17.67 -1.79
N HIS A 71 -18.38 17.62 -2.55
CA HIS A 71 -18.75 18.62 -3.56
C HIS A 71 -17.64 18.86 -4.59
N SER A 72 -17.03 17.77 -5.08
CA SER A 72 -15.89 17.81 -6.00
C SER A 72 -16.03 16.81 -7.15
N ASP A 73 -17.24 16.37 -7.47
CA ASP A 73 -17.53 15.41 -8.54
C ASP A 73 -17.34 16.02 -9.95
N ASP A 74 -17.44 17.33 -10.08
CA ASP A 74 -17.13 18.12 -11.28
C ASP A 74 -15.65 18.09 -11.67
N LEU A 75 -14.76 17.78 -10.72
CA LEU A 75 -13.32 17.64 -10.95
C LEU A 75 -12.94 16.26 -11.48
N ILE A 76 -13.77 15.23 -11.26
CA ILE A 76 -13.46 13.86 -11.69
C ILE A 76 -13.14 13.80 -13.18
N PRO A 77 -13.92 14.40 -14.11
CA PRO A 77 -13.60 14.36 -15.54
C PRO A 77 -12.25 15.01 -15.91
N GLN A 78 -11.71 15.86 -15.04
CA GLN A 78 -10.50 16.66 -15.24
C GLN A 78 -9.24 16.01 -14.66
N TYR A 79 -9.33 14.78 -14.12
CA TYR A 79 -8.22 14.10 -13.43
C TYR A 79 -6.91 14.12 -14.22
N ARG A 80 -6.96 13.94 -15.54
CA ARG A 80 -5.76 13.91 -16.38
C ARG A 80 -5.00 15.23 -16.31
N SER A 81 -5.69 16.36 -16.55
CA SER A 81 -5.10 17.70 -16.45
C SER A 81 -4.58 17.99 -15.04
N ILE A 82 -5.32 17.58 -14.01
CA ILE A 82 -4.92 17.77 -12.61
C ILE A 82 -3.62 17.00 -12.33
N VAL A 83 -3.53 15.72 -12.72
CA VAL A 83 -2.33 14.91 -12.49
C VAL A 83 -1.15 15.42 -13.31
N GLU A 84 -1.37 15.90 -14.54
CA GLU A 84 -0.34 16.56 -15.36
C GLU A 84 0.22 17.83 -14.73
N GLN A 85 -0.59 18.59 -13.99
CA GLN A 85 -0.12 19.72 -13.20
C GLN A 85 0.65 19.27 -11.96
N VAL A 86 0.17 18.22 -11.27
CA VAL A 86 0.82 17.64 -10.09
C VAL A 86 2.21 17.13 -10.42
N VAL A 87 2.38 16.39 -11.52
CA VAL A 87 3.69 15.82 -11.89
C VAL A 87 4.71 16.89 -12.25
N LYS A 88 4.27 18.07 -12.72
CA LYS A 88 5.13 19.22 -13.04
C LYS A 88 5.43 20.11 -11.83
N SER A 89 4.75 19.89 -10.70
CA SER A 89 4.91 20.72 -9.51
C SER A 89 6.17 20.36 -8.74
N THR A 90 7.09 21.32 -8.63
CA THR A 90 8.33 21.20 -7.86
C THR A 90 8.06 20.99 -6.37
N ALA A 91 7.02 21.64 -5.83
CA ALA A 91 6.59 21.45 -4.44
C ALA A 91 6.14 20.00 -4.19
N MET A 92 5.31 19.44 -5.07
CA MET A 92 4.84 18.05 -4.94
C MET A 92 5.97 17.04 -5.05
N LEU A 93 6.91 17.27 -5.98
CA LEU A 93 8.11 16.43 -6.10
C LEU A 93 8.95 16.47 -4.80
N GLN A 94 9.07 17.64 -4.16
CA GLN A 94 9.82 17.76 -2.90
C GLN A 94 9.12 17.04 -1.74
N HIS A 95 7.79 17.08 -1.69
CA HIS A 95 7.01 16.29 -0.73
C HIS A 95 7.19 14.78 -0.98
N TRP A 96 7.21 14.33 -2.23
CA TRP A 96 7.47 12.93 -2.56
C TRP A 96 8.86 12.48 -2.09
N LYS A 97 9.91 13.27 -2.35
CA LYS A 97 11.27 12.96 -1.87
C LYS A 97 11.34 12.84 -0.35
N THR A 98 10.62 13.71 0.35
CA THR A 98 10.50 13.65 1.82
C THR A 98 9.84 12.35 2.26
N TYR A 99 8.73 11.99 1.61
CA TYR A 99 8.02 10.74 1.88
C TYR A 99 8.90 9.50 1.64
N GLN A 100 9.65 9.44 0.53
CA GLN A 100 10.56 8.32 0.25
C GLN A 100 11.68 8.15 1.28
N ARG A 101 12.15 9.26 1.88
CA ARG A 101 13.14 9.21 2.97
C ARG A 101 12.55 8.56 4.21
N ASP A 102 11.31 8.91 4.54
CA ASP A 102 10.66 8.49 5.77
C ASP A 102 10.07 7.06 5.66
N TYR A 103 9.79 6.58 4.44
CA TYR A 103 9.17 5.27 4.19
C TYR A 103 9.98 4.39 3.22
N GLU A 104 10.55 3.30 3.74
CA GLU A 104 11.41 2.39 2.99
C GLU A 104 10.75 1.75 1.76
N TYR A 105 9.46 1.38 1.85
CA TYR A 105 8.73 0.76 0.74
C TYR A 105 8.50 1.71 -0.45
N ALA A 106 8.62 3.03 -0.25
CA ALA A 106 8.49 4.02 -1.30
C ALA A 106 9.84 4.38 -1.94
N ARG A 107 10.96 3.95 -1.37
CA ARG A 107 12.30 4.21 -1.93
C ARG A 107 12.41 3.57 -3.32
N GLY A 108 12.91 4.34 -4.28
CA GLY A 108 13.09 3.90 -5.67
C GLY A 108 11.81 3.90 -6.51
N VAL A 109 10.66 4.28 -5.94
CA VAL A 109 9.44 4.55 -6.72
C VAL A 109 9.50 5.97 -7.27
N GLU A 110 9.63 6.09 -8.59
CA GLU A 110 9.63 7.40 -9.25
C GLU A 110 8.28 8.10 -9.09
N PHE A 111 8.33 9.42 -8.83
CA PHE A 111 7.11 10.22 -8.63
C PHE A 111 6.22 10.19 -9.88
N SER A 112 6.83 10.27 -11.07
CA SER A 112 6.14 10.16 -12.35
C SER A 112 5.42 8.82 -12.51
N SER A 113 6.05 7.70 -12.12
CA SER A 113 5.44 6.37 -12.18
C SER A 113 4.23 6.24 -11.25
N ALA A 114 4.27 6.88 -10.07
CA ALA A 114 3.13 6.94 -9.17
C ALA A 114 1.96 7.74 -9.81
N CYS A 115 2.26 8.89 -10.42
CA CYS A 115 1.26 9.68 -11.16
C CYS A 115 0.68 8.93 -12.37
N GLU A 116 1.52 8.24 -13.14
CA GLU A 116 1.10 7.42 -14.28
C GLU A 116 0.19 6.27 -13.83
N THR A 117 0.51 5.64 -12.70
CA THR A 117 -0.36 4.62 -12.08
C THR A 117 -1.74 5.19 -11.76
N ILE A 118 -1.82 6.42 -11.24
CA ILE A 118 -3.11 7.08 -10.98
C ILE A 118 -3.88 7.28 -12.29
N ILE A 119 -3.22 7.73 -13.36
CA ILE A 119 -3.85 7.90 -14.68
C ILE A 119 -4.40 6.56 -15.18
N ASN A 120 -3.61 5.50 -15.13
CA ASN A 120 -4.02 4.16 -15.57
C ASN A 120 -5.20 3.62 -14.75
N ILE A 121 -5.20 3.84 -13.43
CA ILE A 121 -6.33 3.46 -12.58
C ILE A 121 -7.58 4.25 -12.99
N MET A 122 -7.48 5.57 -13.15
CA MET A 122 -8.60 6.42 -13.54
C MET A 122 -9.14 6.08 -14.92
N ASP A 123 -8.27 5.78 -15.90
CA ASP A 123 -8.63 5.30 -17.23
C ASP A 123 -9.37 3.96 -17.17
N SER A 124 -8.99 3.07 -16.25
CA SER A 124 -9.60 1.73 -16.09
C SER A 124 -10.94 1.70 -15.36
N ILE A 125 -11.34 2.80 -14.71
CA ILE A 125 -12.60 2.91 -13.97
C ILE A 125 -13.55 3.94 -14.58
N ARG A 126 -13.23 4.46 -15.76
CA ARG A 126 -14.04 5.46 -16.45
C ARG A 126 -15.17 4.82 -17.24
#